data_AF-A0A821RMB0-F1
#
_entry.id   AF-A0A821RMB0-F1
#
_cell.length_a   1.000
_cell.length_b   1.000
_cell.length_c   1.000
_cell.angle_alpha   90.00
_cell.angle_beta   90.00
_cell.angle_gamma   90.00
#
_symmetry.space_group_name_H-M   'P 1'
#
loop_
_entity.id
_entity.type
_entity.pdbx_description
1 polymer ?
#
loop_
_entity_poly.entity_id
_entity_poly.type
_entity_poly.pdbx_seq_one_letter_code
_entity_poly.pdbx_strand_id
1 'polypeptide(L)'
;MDVLYSFIDVNNEHLNSLAQEKIFSDTLNFISINNVSTIDQEKLDRFCKDILPKIHENVKCFILEPISMECILHASDYRNLTKLKLFNFTKEVALNYFTNESSLQYIFQEKITNLIIANNDKCVGRGSLENYSRNVYEHILKFSKKLKHLSIIETFNPFYPPLSLCHSPSTIFLSSTLTHLYVSKYPH
;
A
#
# COMPACT_ATOMS: atom_id res chain seq x y z
N MET A 1 -18.80 -5.66 -4.30
CA MET A 1 -19.47 -4.56 -3.60
C MET A 1 -18.68 -4.29 -2.34
N ASP A 2 -17.82 -3.27 -2.35
CA ASP A 2 -17.03 -2.87 -1.18
C ASP A 2 -17.98 -2.36 -0.11
N VAL A 3 -18.05 -3.11 1.00
CA VAL A 3 -18.89 -2.79 2.15
C VAL A 3 -18.58 -1.38 2.69
N LEU A 4 -17.35 -0.88 2.47
CA LEU A 4 -16.89 0.46 2.82
C LEU A 4 -17.57 1.60 2.06
N TYR A 5 -17.98 1.41 0.79
CA TYR A 5 -18.73 2.45 0.08
C TYR A 5 -20.18 2.55 0.57
N SER A 6 -20.81 1.42 0.93
CA SER A 6 -22.11 1.43 1.62
C SER A 6 -22.03 1.98 3.06
N PHE A 7 -20.82 2.02 3.64
CA PHE A 7 -20.59 2.49 5.00
C PHE A 7 -20.55 4.01 5.13
N ILE A 8 -20.40 4.72 4.03
CA ILE A 8 -20.20 6.18 4.02
C ILE A 8 -21.52 6.96 3.87
N ASP A 9 -22.57 6.34 3.31
CA ASP A 9 -23.85 7.00 3.00
C ASP A 9 -25.05 6.61 3.89
N VAL A 10 -24.91 5.65 4.82
CA VAL A 10 -26.04 5.13 5.64
C VAL A 10 -25.87 5.51 7.12
N ASN A 11 -26.98 5.84 7.80
CA ASN A 11 -27.06 6.24 9.21
C ASN A 11 -26.03 5.54 10.15
N ASN A 12 -25.22 6.36 10.83
CA ASN A 12 -23.97 5.99 11.49
C ASN A 12 -24.08 4.94 12.63
N GLU A 13 -25.21 4.77 13.31
CA GLU A 13 -25.24 3.97 14.55
C GLU A 13 -25.22 2.47 14.31
N HIS A 14 -26.12 1.94 13.48
CA HIS A 14 -26.13 0.52 13.12
C HIS A 14 -24.82 0.11 12.44
N LEU A 15 -24.23 1.06 11.75
CA LEU A 15 -23.06 0.92 10.91
C LEU A 15 -21.76 0.93 11.74
N ASN A 16 -21.71 1.77 12.79
CA ASN A 16 -20.69 1.67 13.84
C ASN A 16 -20.71 0.31 14.53
N SER A 17 -21.90 -0.28 14.75
CA SER A 17 -22.00 -1.61 15.34
C SER A 17 -21.44 -2.71 14.43
N LEU A 18 -21.73 -2.65 13.13
CA LEU A 18 -21.21 -3.61 12.14
C LEU A 18 -19.71 -3.45 11.88
N ALA A 19 -19.20 -2.21 11.84
CA ALA A 19 -17.77 -1.95 11.67
C ALA A 19 -16.94 -2.46 12.86
N GLN A 20 -17.54 -2.53 14.05
CA GLN A 20 -16.92 -3.10 15.25
C GLN A 20 -16.91 -4.63 15.24
N GLU A 21 -17.70 -5.29 14.39
CA GLU A 21 -17.58 -6.74 14.22
C GLU A 21 -16.21 -7.07 13.63
N LYS A 22 -15.48 -7.94 14.35
CA LYS A 22 -14.09 -8.32 14.07
C LYS A 22 -13.86 -8.82 12.63
N ILE A 23 -14.91 -9.31 11.97
CA ILE A 23 -14.88 -9.85 10.61
C ILE A 23 -14.63 -8.73 9.58
N PHE A 24 -15.14 -7.52 9.81
CA PHE A 24 -15.06 -6.42 8.84
C PHE A 24 -13.87 -5.47 9.07
N SER A 25 -13.22 -5.55 10.23
CA SER A 25 -12.15 -4.62 10.61
C SER A 25 -10.73 -5.13 10.34
N ASP A 26 -10.53 -6.43 10.09
CA ASP A 26 -9.20 -7.00 9.87
C ASP A 26 -8.53 -6.44 8.59
N THR A 27 -9.29 -6.21 7.51
CA THR A 27 -8.81 -5.66 6.24
C THR A 27 -9.69 -4.52 5.76
N LEU A 28 -9.10 -3.34 5.55
CA LEU A 28 -9.81 -2.16 5.04
C LEU A 28 -9.30 -1.77 3.65
N ASN A 29 -10.24 -1.49 2.74
CA ASN A 29 -9.98 -1.23 1.32
C ASN A 29 -10.44 0.18 0.93
N PHE A 30 -9.51 1.00 0.45
CA PHE A 30 -9.70 2.40 0.05
C PHE A 30 -9.18 2.66 -1.37
N ILE A 31 -9.28 1.66 -2.24
CA ILE A 31 -9.08 1.87 -3.68
C ILE A 31 -10.40 2.34 -4.28
N SER A 32 -10.34 3.34 -5.17
CA SER A 32 -11.49 3.64 -6.00
C SER A 32 -11.78 2.53 -7.01
N ILE A 33 -12.99 1.95 -6.95
CA ILE A 33 -13.43 0.86 -7.85
C ILE A 33 -13.56 1.35 -9.30
N ASN A 34 -13.86 2.65 -9.47
CA ASN A 34 -14.08 3.26 -10.76
C ASN A 34 -13.10 4.42 -10.91
N ASN A 35 -12.21 4.34 -11.91
CA ASN A 35 -11.27 5.41 -12.30
C ASN A 35 -11.93 6.80 -12.56
N VAL A 36 -13.26 6.90 -12.42
CA VAL A 36 -14.09 8.07 -12.67
C VAL A 36 -14.46 8.82 -11.37
N SER A 37 -14.43 8.17 -10.21
CA SER A 37 -14.79 8.81 -8.93
C SER A 37 -13.65 8.72 -7.93
N THR A 38 -12.99 9.83 -7.63
CA THR A 38 -12.11 9.92 -6.47
C THR A 38 -12.93 9.69 -5.19
N ILE A 39 -12.32 9.10 -4.16
CA ILE A 39 -12.93 9.09 -2.83
C ILE A 39 -13.22 10.55 -2.45
N ASP A 40 -14.46 10.82 -2.04
CA ASP A 40 -14.85 12.13 -1.54
C ASP A 40 -14.04 12.43 -0.26
N GLN A 41 -13.27 13.52 -0.29
CA GLN A 41 -12.37 13.88 0.78
C GLN A 41 -13.11 14.15 2.09
N GLU A 42 -14.31 14.74 2.04
CA GLU A 42 -15.08 15.03 3.24
C GLU A 42 -15.52 13.73 3.93
N LYS A 43 -15.92 12.75 3.12
CA LYS A 43 -16.29 11.41 3.56
C LYS A 43 -15.09 10.66 4.15
N LEU A 44 -13.93 10.74 3.52
CA LEU A 44 -12.69 10.14 4.02
C LEU A 44 -12.27 10.77 5.36
N ASP A 45 -12.27 12.10 5.45
CA ASP A 45 -11.91 12.82 6.66
C ASP A 45 -12.82 12.46 7.83
N ARG A 46 -14.13 12.37 7.58
CA ARG A 46 -15.10 11.93 8.57
C ARG A 46 -14.82 10.50 9.03
N PHE A 47 -14.58 9.58 8.10
CA PHE A 47 -14.25 8.19 8.42
C PHE A 47 -12.98 8.09 9.28
N CYS A 48 -11.95 8.84 8.92
CA CYS A 48 -10.68 8.89 9.65
C CYS A 48 -10.82 9.50 11.05
N LYS A 49 -11.73 10.46 11.26
CA LYS A 49 -11.98 11.08 12.56
C LYS A 49 -12.91 10.27 13.45
N ASP A 50 -13.98 9.71 12.89
CA ASP A 50 -15.10 9.17 13.68
C ASP A 50 -15.07 7.64 13.82
N ILE A 51 -14.52 6.94 12.83
CA ILE A 51 -14.65 5.47 12.71
C ILE A 51 -13.31 4.79 12.93
N LEU A 52 -12.24 5.18 12.21
CA LEU A 52 -10.92 4.54 12.35
C LEU A 52 -10.44 4.45 13.81
N PRO A 53 -10.55 5.50 14.65
CA PRO A 53 -10.11 5.44 16.04
C PRO A 53 -10.86 4.40 16.88
N LYS A 54 -12.06 3.96 16.48
CA LYS A 54 -12.83 2.94 17.21
C LYS A 54 -12.47 1.52 16.79
N ILE A 55 -11.92 1.33 15.59
CA ILE A 55 -11.65 -0.01 15.01
C ILE A 55 -10.16 -0.29 14.81
N HIS A 56 -9.29 0.70 15.02
CA HIS A 56 -7.86 0.63 14.68
C HIS A 56 -7.11 -0.56 15.30
N GLU A 57 -7.51 -1.02 16.49
CA GLU A 57 -6.88 -2.18 17.14
C GLU A 57 -7.12 -3.48 16.37
N ASN A 58 -8.20 -3.59 15.60
CA ASN A 58 -8.51 -4.78 14.82
C ASN A 58 -7.87 -4.76 13.43
N VAL A 59 -7.43 -3.60 12.95
CA VAL A 59 -6.90 -3.46 11.58
C VAL A 59 -5.54 -4.13 11.45
N LYS A 60 -5.47 -5.12 10.55
CA LYS A 60 -4.23 -5.86 10.23
C LYS A 60 -3.71 -5.57 8.83
N CYS A 61 -4.59 -5.20 7.92
CA CYS A 61 -4.29 -4.98 6.52
C CYS A 61 -4.99 -3.74 5.98
N PHE A 62 -4.23 -2.89 5.30
CA PHE A 62 -4.76 -1.80 4.50
C PHE A 62 -4.52 -2.05 3.01
N ILE A 63 -5.50 -1.68 2.20
CA ILE A 63 -5.41 -1.64 0.74
C ILE A 63 -5.67 -0.19 0.34
N LEU A 64 -4.64 0.53 -0.10
CA LEU A 64 -4.65 1.99 -0.23
C LEU A 64 -4.17 2.46 -1.60
N GLU A 65 -4.58 3.68 -1.92
CA GLU A 65 -3.99 4.53 -2.97
C GLU A 65 -3.18 5.66 -2.31
N PRO A 66 -2.24 6.30 -3.02
CA PRO A 66 -1.40 7.36 -2.46
C PRO A 66 -2.21 8.50 -1.85
N ILE A 67 -3.30 8.89 -2.52
CA ILE A 67 -4.14 10.03 -2.12
C ILE A 67 -4.78 9.87 -0.73
N SER A 68 -5.10 8.63 -0.33
CA SER A 68 -5.75 8.34 0.95
C SER A 68 -4.76 7.92 2.02
N MET A 69 -3.51 7.62 1.65
CA MET A 69 -2.55 6.94 2.51
C MET A 69 -2.17 7.76 3.75
N GLU A 70 -1.83 9.04 3.59
CA GLU A 70 -1.45 9.87 4.74
C GLU A 70 -2.61 10.05 5.72
N CYS A 71 -3.79 10.40 5.22
CA CYS A 71 -4.96 10.62 6.08
C CYS A 71 -5.31 9.36 6.89
N ILE A 72 -5.33 8.18 6.24
CA ILE A 72 -5.67 6.92 6.88
C ILE A 72 -4.59 6.48 7.86
N LEU A 73 -3.32 6.50 7.44
CA LEU A 73 -2.24 5.97 8.27
C LEU A 73 -1.89 6.88 9.46
N HIS A 74 -2.22 8.17 9.40
CA HIS A 74 -2.11 9.09 10.55
C HIS A 74 -3.34 9.12 11.45
N ALA A 75 -4.47 8.58 11.02
CA ALA A 75 -5.72 8.68 11.78
C ALA A 75 -5.67 8.00 13.16
N SER A 76 -4.82 6.99 13.36
CA SER A 76 -4.78 6.20 14.61
C SER A 76 -3.48 5.42 14.79
N ASP A 77 -3.22 4.93 16.01
CA ASP A 77 -2.09 4.03 16.30
C ASP A 77 -2.44 2.56 16.00
N TYR A 78 -2.24 2.14 14.74
CA TYR A 78 -2.56 0.77 14.35
C TYR A 78 -1.57 -0.27 14.90
N ARG A 79 -1.80 -0.81 16.11
CA ARG A 79 -0.88 -1.75 16.75
C ARG A 79 -0.73 -3.09 16.02
N ASN A 80 -1.80 -3.54 15.37
CA ASN A 80 -1.85 -4.85 14.70
C ASN A 80 -1.65 -4.77 13.17
N LEU A 81 -1.44 -3.57 12.63
CA LEU A 81 -1.21 -3.37 11.21
C LEU A 81 0.14 -3.96 10.82
N THR A 82 0.10 -4.99 9.98
CA THR A 82 1.30 -5.71 9.53
C THR A 82 1.37 -5.86 8.02
N LYS A 83 0.27 -5.61 7.31
CA LYS A 83 0.15 -5.78 5.86
C LYS A 83 -0.31 -4.49 5.19
N LEU A 84 0.32 -4.16 4.07
CA LEU A 84 -0.07 -3.01 3.26
C LEU A 84 -0.07 -3.41 1.79
N LYS A 85 -1.14 -3.06 1.08
CA LYS A 85 -1.23 -3.18 -0.38
C LYS A 85 -1.43 -1.80 -0.96
N LEU A 86 -0.49 -1.35 -1.77
CA LEU A 86 -0.46 -0.02 -2.35
C LEU A 86 -0.74 -0.13 -3.84
N PHE A 87 -1.75 0.61 -4.32
CA PHE A 87 -2.15 0.64 -5.71
C PHE A 87 -1.83 1.98 -6.32
N ASN A 88 -1.70 2.05 -7.65
CA ASN A 88 -1.37 3.30 -8.35
C ASN A 88 -0.05 3.94 -7.85
N PHE A 89 0.91 3.11 -7.42
CA PHE A 89 2.14 3.58 -6.78
C PHE A 89 3.26 3.81 -7.81
N THR A 90 3.31 5.01 -8.39
CA THR A 90 4.35 5.38 -9.37
C THR A 90 5.72 5.51 -8.70
N LYS A 91 6.78 5.68 -9.52
CA LYS A 91 8.16 5.80 -9.02
C LYS A 91 8.31 6.99 -8.08
N GLU A 92 7.78 8.12 -8.51
CA GLU A 92 7.86 9.41 -7.81
C GLU A 92 7.16 9.32 -6.46
N VAL A 93 5.97 8.72 -6.45
CA VAL A 93 5.22 8.47 -5.21
C VAL A 93 6.01 7.56 -4.28
N ALA A 94 6.58 6.46 -4.79
CA ALA A 94 7.39 5.57 -3.97
C ALA A 94 8.62 6.26 -3.37
N LEU A 95 9.33 7.05 -4.18
CA LEU A 95 10.47 7.82 -3.72
C LEU A 95 10.10 8.93 -2.75
N ASN A 96 8.86 9.41 -2.73
CA ASN A 96 8.41 10.39 -1.74
C ASN A 96 8.13 9.72 -0.38
N TYR A 97 7.53 8.52 -0.39
CA TYR A 97 7.09 7.83 0.83
C TYR A 97 8.18 6.97 1.51
N PHE A 98 9.11 6.41 0.75
CA PHE A 98 10.18 5.57 1.29
C PHE A 98 11.46 6.36 1.59
N THR A 99 11.31 7.44 2.36
CA THR A 99 12.40 8.33 2.79
C THR A 99 12.33 8.58 4.30
N ASN A 100 13.47 8.91 4.91
CA ASN A 100 13.53 9.25 6.35
C ASN A 100 12.78 10.54 6.71
N GLU A 101 12.39 11.33 5.72
CA GLU A 101 11.61 12.56 5.91
C GLU A 101 10.10 12.29 5.84
N SER A 102 9.69 11.10 5.39
CA SER A 102 8.29 10.74 5.33
C SER A 102 7.66 10.73 6.73
N SER A 103 6.51 11.40 6.86
CA SER A 103 5.69 11.35 8.07
C SER A 103 5.24 9.93 8.44
N LEU A 104 5.24 9.01 7.46
CA LEU A 104 4.84 7.62 7.62
C LEU A 104 6.01 6.69 7.94
N GLN A 105 7.22 7.21 8.16
CA GLN A 105 8.42 6.39 8.36
C GLN A 105 8.24 5.33 9.43
N TYR A 106 7.63 5.69 10.57
CA TYR A 106 7.49 4.77 11.68
C TYR A 106 6.66 3.54 11.29
N ILE A 107 5.57 3.75 10.55
CA ILE A 107 4.70 2.65 10.11
C ILE A 107 5.45 1.72 9.16
N PHE A 108 6.11 2.27 8.14
CA PHE A 108 6.84 1.48 7.16
C PHE A 108 8.07 0.76 7.72
N GLN A 109 8.79 1.37 8.67
CA GLN A 109 9.99 0.78 9.26
C GLN A 109 9.64 -0.28 10.31
N GLU A 110 8.66 0.02 11.16
CA GLU A 110 8.45 -0.71 12.42
C GLU A 110 7.22 -1.61 12.45
N LYS A 111 6.25 -1.41 11.55
CA LYS A 111 4.98 -2.16 11.58
C LYS A 111 4.80 -3.09 10.39
N ILE A 112 5.13 -2.62 9.18
CA ILE A 112 4.85 -3.38 7.97
C ILE A 112 5.84 -4.54 7.81
N THR A 113 5.30 -5.76 7.74
CA THR A 113 6.05 -7.00 7.49
C THR A 113 5.72 -7.60 6.12
N ASN A 114 4.58 -7.24 5.54
CA ASN A 114 4.17 -7.65 4.20
C ASN A 114 3.72 -6.43 3.41
N LEU A 115 4.43 -6.14 2.32
CA LEU A 115 4.17 -5.02 1.43
C LEU A 115 3.91 -5.53 0.02
N ILE A 116 2.77 -5.14 -0.53
CA ILE A 116 2.43 -5.36 -1.94
C ILE A 116 2.34 -4.00 -2.61
N ILE A 117 3.04 -3.80 -3.71
CA ILE A 117 2.99 -2.58 -4.52
C ILE A 117 2.50 -2.95 -5.92
N ALA A 118 1.35 -2.43 -6.31
CA ALA A 118 0.86 -2.45 -7.67
C ALA A 118 1.26 -1.15 -8.36
N ASN A 119 2.26 -1.25 -9.24
CA ASN A 119 2.77 -0.15 -10.02
C ASN A 119 1.91 0.05 -11.27
N ASN A 120 1.47 1.29 -11.49
CA ASN A 120 0.67 1.70 -12.65
C ASN A 120 1.40 2.79 -13.47
N ASP A 121 2.72 2.90 -13.32
CA ASP A 121 3.53 3.86 -14.07
C ASP A 121 3.42 3.58 -15.58
N LYS A 122 3.01 4.60 -16.33
CA LYS A 122 2.80 4.53 -17.79
C LYS A 122 4.04 4.88 -18.58
N CYS A 123 5.17 5.22 -17.94
CA CYS A 123 6.38 5.64 -18.65
C CYS A 123 6.80 4.58 -19.69
N VAL A 124 6.84 4.97 -20.97
CA VAL A 124 7.04 4.09 -22.15
C VAL A 124 8.53 3.93 -22.52
N GLY A 125 9.46 4.39 -21.68
CA GLY A 125 10.90 4.36 -21.99
C GLY A 125 11.53 2.97 -21.84
N ARG A 126 12.26 2.50 -22.87
CA ARG A 126 13.16 1.32 -22.75
C ARG A 126 14.17 1.56 -21.63
N GLY A 127 14.26 0.63 -20.67
CA GLY A 127 15.14 0.74 -19.50
C GLY A 127 14.48 1.28 -18.24
N SER A 128 13.19 1.64 -18.28
CA SER A 128 12.47 2.16 -17.11
C SER A 128 12.22 1.10 -16.04
N LEU A 129 11.96 -0.17 -16.38
CA LEU A 129 11.56 -1.18 -15.39
C LEU A 129 12.73 -1.64 -14.50
N GLU A 130 13.89 -1.90 -15.09
CA GLU A 130 15.09 -2.28 -14.33
C GLU A 130 15.55 -1.10 -13.45
N ASN A 131 15.47 0.13 -13.96
CA ASN A 131 15.78 1.33 -13.19
C ASN A 131 14.72 1.66 -12.14
N TYR A 132 13.44 1.50 -12.43
CA TYR A 132 12.35 1.64 -11.47
C TYR A 132 12.57 0.64 -10.36
N SER A 133 12.71 -0.63 -10.73
CA SER A 133 12.81 -1.71 -9.76
C SER A 133 14.09 -1.58 -8.95
N ARG A 134 15.24 -1.32 -9.56
CA ARG A 134 16.46 -1.08 -8.79
C ARG A 134 16.30 0.08 -7.82
N ASN A 135 15.86 1.25 -8.30
CA ASN A 135 15.78 2.44 -7.46
C ASN A 135 14.73 2.29 -6.35
N VAL A 136 13.52 1.84 -6.69
CA VAL A 136 12.41 1.73 -5.74
C VAL A 136 12.62 0.57 -4.77
N TYR A 137 13.06 -0.61 -5.24
CA TYR A 137 13.28 -1.75 -4.34
C TYR A 137 14.41 -1.47 -3.37
N GLU A 138 15.53 -0.93 -3.85
CA GLU A 138 16.66 -0.64 -2.98
C GLU A 138 16.26 0.35 -1.89
N HIS A 139 15.45 1.36 -2.22
CA HIS A 139 14.92 2.30 -1.22
C HIS A 139 13.98 1.60 -0.24
N ILE A 140 13.03 0.80 -0.71
CA ILE A 140 12.10 0.06 0.16
C ILE A 140 12.86 -0.87 1.11
N LEU A 141 13.82 -1.64 0.61
CA LEU A 141 14.56 -2.61 1.42
C LEU A 141 15.47 -1.93 2.45
N LYS A 142 16.13 -0.83 2.07
CA LYS A 142 16.94 -0.03 3.00
C LYS A 142 16.08 0.63 4.06
N PHE A 143 14.89 1.08 3.68
CA PHE A 143 13.98 1.79 4.57
C PHE A 143 13.27 0.83 5.53
N SER A 144 12.65 -0.24 5.03
CA SER A 144 11.78 -1.10 5.82
C SER A 144 12.54 -2.16 6.61
N LYS A 145 12.77 -1.89 7.89
CA LYS A 145 13.56 -2.75 8.80
C LYS A 145 12.92 -4.11 9.07
N LYS A 146 11.59 -4.19 9.17
CA LYS A 146 10.87 -5.43 9.50
C LYS A 146 10.22 -6.13 8.31
N LEU A 147 10.46 -5.65 7.09
CA LEU A 147 9.82 -6.19 5.90
C LEU A 147 10.28 -7.62 5.63
N LYS A 148 9.35 -8.57 5.71
CA LYS A 148 9.61 -9.99 5.43
C LYS A 148 9.21 -10.35 4.01
N HIS A 149 8.06 -9.85 3.56
CA HIS A 149 7.52 -10.19 2.25
C HIS A 149 7.33 -8.91 1.43
N LEU A 150 7.94 -8.85 0.25
CA LEU A 150 7.76 -7.79 -0.72
C LEU A 150 7.22 -8.38 -2.02
N SER A 151 6.07 -7.90 -2.48
CA SER A 151 5.53 -8.22 -3.80
C SER A 151 5.38 -6.95 -4.61
N ILE A 152 5.92 -6.92 -5.82
CA ILE A 152 5.70 -5.82 -6.76
C ILE A 152 5.04 -6.38 -8.01
N ILE A 153 3.94 -5.74 -8.38
CA ILE A 153 3.03 -6.15 -9.43
C ILE A 153 2.96 -5.02 -10.44
N GLU A 154 3.34 -5.30 -11.68
CA GLU A 154 3.24 -4.36 -12.80
C GLU A 154 1.92 -4.57 -13.53
N THR A 155 1.09 -3.52 -13.64
CA THR A 155 -0.28 -3.65 -14.18
C THR A 155 -0.43 -3.18 -15.64
N PHE A 156 0.42 -2.28 -16.14
CA PHE A 156 0.09 -1.50 -17.34
C PHE A 156 0.90 -1.77 -18.62
N ASN A 157 1.91 -2.65 -18.62
CA ASN A 157 2.72 -2.81 -19.83
C ASN A 157 3.12 -4.28 -20.14
N PRO A 158 2.45 -4.93 -21.12
CA PRO A 158 2.76 -6.29 -21.55
C PRO A 158 4.11 -6.40 -22.28
N PHE A 159 4.66 -5.28 -22.77
CA PHE A 159 5.88 -5.24 -23.57
C PHE A 159 7.16 -5.11 -22.75
N TYR A 160 7.09 -4.96 -21.43
CA TYR A 160 8.32 -5.01 -20.64
C TYR A 160 8.94 -6.40 -20.75
N PRO A 161 10.27 -6.55 -20.89
CA PRO A 161 10.90 -7.84 -20.64
C PRO A 161 10.65 -8.27 -19.17
N PRO A 162 10.56 -9.58 -18.88
CA PRO A 162 10.57 -10.05 -17.50
C PRO A 162 11.77 -9.45 -16.77
N LEU A 163 11.60 -9.08 -15.50
CA LEU A 163 12.69 -8.52 -14.73
C LEU A 163 13.75 -9.59 -14.54
N SER A 164 14.83 -9.49 -15.30
CA SER A 164 15.93 -10.43 -15.21
C SER A 164 16.85 -10.00 -14.08
N LEU A 165 16.50 -10.40 -12.85
CA LEU A 165 17.31 -10.13 -11.67
C LEU A 165 18.72 -10.75 -11.76
N CYS A 166 18.96 -11.68 -12.70
CA CYS A 166 20.25 -12.34 -12.88
C CYS A 166 21.39 -11.40 -13.30
N HIS A 167 21.07 -10.19 -13.79
CA HIS A 167 22.08 -9.18 -14.14
C HIS A 167 22.31 -8.14 -13.03
N SER A 168 21.53 -8.19 -11.95
CA SER A 168 21.72 -7.26 -10.83
C SER A 168 22.74 -7.81 -9.84
N PRO A 169 23.72 -7.01 -9.38
CA PRO A 169 24.63 -7.42 -8.33
C PRO A 169 23.87 -7.97 -7.13
N SER A 170 24.29 -9.12 -6.61
CA SER A 170 23.68 -9.78 -5.44
C SER A 170 23.66 -8.89 -4.19
N THR A 171 24.51 -7.86 -4.15
CA THR A 171 24.60 -6.88 -3.07
C THR A 171 23.46 -5.86 -3.05
N ILE A 172 22.70 -5.69 -4.14
CA ILE A 172 21.63 -4.68 -4.23
C ILE A 172 20.40 -5.07 -3.38
N PHE A 173 20.19 -6.36 -3.14
CA PHE A 173 18.99 -6.87 -2.45
C PHE A 173 19.29 -7.42 -1.05
N LEU A 174 20.26 -6.83 -0.36
CA LEU A 174 20.60 -7.23 1.00
C LEU A 174 19.59 -6.62 1.99
N SER A 175 18.61 -7.43 2.39
CA SER A 175 17.82 -7.23 3.60
C SER A 175 17.99 -8.44 4.49
N SER A 176 18.28 -8.21 5.77
CA SER A 176 18.41 -9.30 6.76
C SER A 176 17.07 -9.88 7.19
N THR A 177 15.96 -9.21 6.88
CA THR A 177 14.60 -9.59 7.32
C THR A 177 13.72 -10.10 6.19
N LEU A 178 14.06 -9.79 4.94
CA LEU A 178 13.32 -10.23 3.77
C LEU A 178 13.47 -11.74 3.55
N THR A 179 12.36 -12.47 3.58
CA THR A 179 12.31 -13.91 3.34
C THR A 179 11.66 -14.25 2.00
N HIS A 180 10.81 -13.36 1.47
CA HIS A 180 10.12 -13.58 0.21
C HIS A 180 10.15 -12.30 -0.64
N LEU A 181 10.64 -12.45 -1.86
CA LEU A 181 10.61 -11.43 -2.90
C LEU A 181 9.84 -11.97 -4.10
N TYR A 182 8.78 -11.27 -4.49
CA TYR A 182 7.98 -11.63 -5.64
C TYR A 182 7.86 -10.44 -6.59
N VAL A 183 8.22 -10.66 -7.86
CA VAL A 183 8.13 -9.67 -8.92
C VAL A 183 7.33 -10.29 -10.04
N SER A 184 6.17 -9.72 -10.32
CA SER A 184 5.27 -10.27 -11.34
C SER A 184 4.74 -9.21 -12.26
N LYS A 185 4.45 -9.66 -13.48
CA LYS A 185 3.53 -8.96 -14.36
C LYS A 185 2.13 -9.49 -14.08
N TYR A 186 1.13 -8.63 -14.17
CA TYR A 186 -0.25 -9.06 -14.09
C TYR A 186 -0.50 -10.20 -15.11
N PRO A 187 -0.99 -11.38 -14.67
CA PRO A 187 -1.49 -12.37 -15.61
C PRO A 187 -2.74 -11.77 -16.26
N HIS A 188 -2.71 -11.61 -17.58
CA HIS A 188 -3.89 -11.25 -18.37
C HIS A 188 -4.98 -12.31 -18.25
#